data_AF-A0A2D7DA52-F1
#
_entry.id   AF-A0A2D7DA52-F1
#
_cell.length_a   1.000
_cell.length_b   1.000
_cell.length_c   1.000
_cell.angle_alpha   90.00
_cell.angle_beta   90.00
_cell.angle_gamma   90.00
#
_symmetry.space_group_name_H-M   'P 1'
#
loop_
_entity.id
_entity.type
_entity.pdbx_description
1 polymer ?
#
loop_
_entity_poly.entity_id
_entity_poly.type
_entity_poly.pdbx_seq_one_letter_code
_entity_poly.pdbx_strand_id
1 'polypeptide(L)'
;MFFWFHEAGRVSDIKFTSYTTADFRNDLDLDMFIDAVERSAPIWVDEMKGRGLLKFSINRVWNKGGAFRMIMTYEHMNKVAYEASVAFIETTFGCSKECQKYPE
;
A
#
# COMPACT_ATOMS: atom_id res chain seq x y z
N MET A 1 -11.44 -39.99 28.16
CA MET A 1 -11.47 -39.54 26.76
C MET A 1 -12.60 -38.52 26.64
N PHE A 2 -12.28 -37.24 26.48
CA PHE A 2 -13.27 -36.18 26.24
C PHE A 2 -12.81 -35.42 25.01
N PHE A 3 -13.57 -35.53 23.92
CA PHE A 3 -13.36 -34.72 22.72
C PHE A 3 -14.09 -33.40 22.90
N TRP A 4 -13.34 -32.31 23.03
CA TRP A 4 -13.86 -30.96 22.82
C TRP A 4 -13.59 -30.57 21.37
N PHE A 5 -14.63 -30.55 20.54
CA PHE A 5 -14.59 -29.78 19.29
C PHE A 5 -14.84 -28.32 19.66
N HIS A 6 -13.78 -27.52 19.77
CA HIS A 6 -13.91 -26.10 19.54
C HIS A 6 -13.81 -25.90 18.02
N GLU A 7 -14.95 -25.80 17.34
CA GLU A 7 -14.97 -25.08 16.07
C GLU A 7 -14.71 -23.60 16.39
N ALA A 8 -13.43 -23.25 16.50
CA ALA A 8 -13.01 -21.88 16.29
C ALA A 8 -13.30 -21.59 14.81
N GLY A 9 -14.50 -21.08 14.54
CA GLY A 9 -14.82 -20.45 13.26
C GLY A 9 -13.74 -19.42 12.98
N ARG A 10 -12.87 -19.72 12.01
CA ARG A 10 -11.76 -18.88 11.56
C ARG A 10 -12.28 -17.45 11.41
N VAL A 11 -11.73 -16.50 12.18
CA VAL A 11 -11.60 -15.13 11.65
C VAL A 11 -10.85 -15.32 10.34
N SER A 12 -11.53 -15.12 9.21
CA SER A 12 -11.04 -15.63 7.95
C SER A 12 -9.65 -15.05 7.66
N ASP A 13 -8.63 -15.91 7.56
CA ASP A 13 -7.26 -15.62 7.09
C ASP A 13 -7.23 -15.25 5.59
N ILE A 14 -8.27 -14.56 5.10
CA ILE A 14 -8.35 -14.07 3.74
C ILE A 14 -7.39 -12.91 3.64
N LYS A 15 -6.36 -13.08 2.81
CA LYS A 15 -5.42 -12.02 2.48
C LYS A 15 -6.14 -10.89 1.75
N PHE A 16 -5.76 -9.65 2.07
CA PHE A 16 -6.25 -8.45 1.40
C PHE A 16 -5.13 -7.90 0.54
N THR A 17 -5.38 -7.68 -0.75
CA THR A 17 -4.41 -7.06 -1.64
C THR A 17 -4.98 -5.77 -2.21
N SER A 18 -4.28 -4.65 -2.03
CA SER A 18 -4.62 -3.38 -2.66
C SER A 18 -3.66 -3.08 -3.80
N TYR A 19 -4.20 -2.43 -4.84
CA TYR A 19 -3.49 -2.00 -6.02
C TYR A 19 -3.74 -0.51 -6.22
N THR A 20 -2.69 0.31 -6.07
CA THR A 20 -2.76 1.74 -6.34
C THR A 20 -2.09 2.00 -7.67
N THR A 21 -2.85 2.53 -8.63
CA THR A 21 -2.30 3.01 -9.90
C THR A 21 -2.02 4.50 -9.78
N ALA A 22 -0.80 4.92 -10.11
CA ALA A 22 -0.40 6.32 -10.15
C ALA A 22 -0.01 6.69 -11.58
N ASP A 23 -0.61 7.77 -12.08
CA ASP A 23 -0.37 8.36 -13.39
C ASP A 23 0.39 9.67 -13.23
N PHE A 24 1.37 9.89 -14.11
CA PHE A 24 2.25 11.07 -14.10
C PHE A 24 2.20 11.78 -15.45
N ARG A 25 2.59 13.06 -15.45
CA ARG A 25 2.59 13.91 -16.66
C ARG A 25 3.74 13.56 -17.60
N ASN A 26 4.88 13.16 -17.05
CA ASN A 26 6.11 12.89 -17.77
C ASN A 26 7.00 11.89 -17.01
N ASP A 27 8.09 11.47 -17.65
CA ASP A 27 9.02 10.48 -17.11
C ASP A 27 9.79 10.98 -15.88
N LEU A 28 10.11 12.28 -15.85
CA LEU A 28 10.82 12.89 -14.74
C LEU A 28 9.97 12.84 -13.46
N ASP A 29 8.69 13.18 -13.54
CA ASP A 29 7.77 13.12 -12.39
C ASP A 29 7.62 11.68 -11.87
N LEU A 30 7.57 10.70 -12.78
CA LEU A 30 7.51 9.28 -12.43
C LEU A 30 8.79 8.82 -11.71
N ASP A 31 9.96 9.13 -12.27
CA ASP A 31 11.25 8.72 -11.69
C ASP A 31 11.48 9.42 -10.34
N MET A 32 11.11 10.69 -10.22
CA MET A 32 11.15 11.42 -8.94
C MET A 32 10.25 10.80 -7.89
N PHE A 33 9.05 10.35 -8.27
CA PHE A 33 8.16 9.68 -7.34
C PHE A 33 8.71 8.31 -6.91
N ILE A 34 9.25 7.52 -7.85
CA ILE A 34 9.89 6.23 -7.53
C ILE A 34 11.05 6.44 -6.56
N ASP A 35 11.97 7.38 -6.82
CA ASP A 35 13.10 7.68 -5.93
C ASP A 35 12.63 8.13 -4.53
N ALA A 36 11.61 8.99 -4.46
CA ALA A 36 11.04 9.43 -3.19
C ALA A 36 10.45 8.26 -2.38
N VAL A 37 9.75 7.33 -3.05
CA VAL A 37 9.21 6.13 -2.39
C VAL A 37 10.34 5.20 -1.96
N GLU A 38 11.33 4.93 -2.80
CA GLU A 38 12.46 4.05 -2.47
C GLU A 38 13.31 4.56 -1.31
N ARG A 39 13.60 5.87 -1.29
CA ARG A 39 14.37 6.48 -0.21
C ARG A 39 13.63 6.50 1.13
N SER A 40 12.31 6.62 1.10
CA SER A 40 11.48 6.62 2.31
C SER A 40 11.06 5.21 2.74
N ALA A 41 11.10 4.21 1.84
CA ALA A 41 10.63 2.85 2.05
C ALA A 41 11.18 2.18 3.32
N PRO A 42 12.48 2.27 3.67
CA PRO A 42 12.99 1.65 4.89
C PRO A 42 12.26 2.09 6.16
N ILE A 43 11.70 3.30 6.20
CA ILE A 43 11.00 3.83 7.37
C ILE A 43 9.57 3.28 7.43
N TRP A 44 8.79 3.48 6.37
CA TRP A 44 7.36 3.18 6.42
C TRP A 44 7.04 1.70 6.12
N VAL A 45 7.89 0.97 5.38
CA VAL A 45 7.67 -0.45 5.09
C VAL A 45 7.79 -1.28 6.37
N ASP A 46 8.75 -0.98 7.24
CA ASP A 46 8.93 -1.72 8.49
C ASP A 46 7.77 -1.46 9.47
N GLU A 47 7.29 -0.21 9.55
CA GLU A 47 6.06 0.12 10.27
C GLU A 47 4.85 -0.66 9.72
N MET A 48 4.68 -0.71 8.40
CA MET A 48 3.57 -1.44 7.78
C MET A 48 3.70 -2.97 7.97
N LYS A 49 4.90 -3.53 7.92
CA LYS A 49 5.13 -4.96 8.23
C LYS A 49 4.76 -5.29 9.68
N GLY A 50 5.10 -4.41 10.63
CA GLY A 50 4.66 -4.53 12.03
C GLY A 50 3.13 -4.54 12.20
N ARG A 51 2.40 -4.00 11.22
CA ARG A 51 0.93 -3.97 11.16
C ARG A 51 0.32 -5.09 10.31
N GLY A 52 1.12 -6.03 9.80
CA GLY A 52 0.65 -7.19 9.04
C GLY A 52 0.70 -7.05 7.51
N LEU A 53 1.48 -6.10 6.99
CA LEU A 53 1.89 -6.10 5.58
C LEU A 53 2.83 -7.29 5.31
N LEU A 54 2.50 -8.10 4.31
CA LEU A 54 3.30 -9.24 3.85
C LEU A 54 4.28 -8.83 2.74
N LYS A 55 3.83 -7.99 1.80
CA LYS A 55 4.62 -7.60 0.63
C LYS A 55 4.23 -6.22 0.13
N PHE A 56 5.23 -5.45 -0.26
CA PHE A 56 5.10 -4.24 -1.05
C PHE A 56 5.84 -4.42 -2.39
N SER A 57 5.28 -3.91 -3.48
CA SER A 57 6.02 -3.82 -4.75
C SER A 57 5.61 -2.59 -5.56
N ILE A 58 6.55 -2.10 -6.35
CA ILE A 58 6.36 -1.04 -7.34
C ILE A 58 6.59 -1.66 -8.72
N ASN A 59 5.65 -1.42 -9.63
CA ASN A 59 5.71 -1.95 -10.99
C ASN A 59 5.53 -0.80 -11.98
N ARG A 60 6.56 -0.48 -12.76
CA ARG A 60 6.46 0.47 -13.89
C ARG A 60 5.70 -0.18 -15.04
N VAL A 61 4.66 0.49 -15.54
CA VAL A 61 3.85 0.00 -16.66
C VAL A 61 4.50 0.40 -17.98
N TRP A 62 4.89 -0.58 -18.79
CA TRP A 62 5.67 -0.36 -20.03
C TRP A 62 4.86 -0.59 -21.31
N ASN A 63 3.69 -1.22 -21.23
CA ASN A 63 2.91 -1.64 -22.40
C ASN A 63 1.78 -0.67 -22.80
N LYS A 64 1.75 0.53 -22.20
CA LYS A 64 0.79 1.59 -22.51
C LYS A 64 1.56 2.77 -23.11
N GLY A 65 1.57 2.85 -24.44
CA GLY A 65 2.27 3.93 -25.15
C GLY A 65 1.79 5.31 -24.69
N GLY A 66 2.73 6.20 -24.37
CA GLY A 66 2.45 7.57 -23.93
C GLY A 66 1.93 7.72 -22.50
N ALA A 67 1.91 6.64 -21.70
CA ALA A 67 1.52 6.71 -20.29
C ALA A 67 2.75 6.59 -19.37
N PHE A 68 2.90 7.52 -18.45
CA PHE A 68 3.88 7.45 -17.36
C PHE A 68 3.14 6.92 -16.14
N ARG A 69 3.18 5.61 -15.94
CA ARG A 69 2.32 4.92 -14.95
C ARG A 69 3.10 3.91 -14.15
N MET A 70 2.76 3.82 -12.87
CA MET A 70 3.17 2.72 -12.01
C MET A 70 2.00 2.13 -11.23
N ILE A 71 2.20 0.89 -10.77
CA ILE A 71 1.29 0.18 -9.88
C ILE A 71 2.03 -0.16 -8.60
N MET A 72 1.53 0.31 -7.48
CA MET A 72 1.93 -0.10 -6.14
C MET A 72 1.01 -1.23 -5.66
N THR A 73 1.59 -2.30 -5.15
CA THR A 73 0.83 -3.43 -4.60
C THR A 73 1.12 -3.59 -3.11
N TYR A 74 0.09 -3.72 -2.29
CA TYR A 74 0.21 -4.02 -0.87
C TYR A 74 -0.55 -5.30 -0.56
N GLU A 75 0.16 -6.32 -0.10
CA GLU A 75 -0.44 -7.59 0.32
C GLU A 75 -0.49 -7.64 1.85
N HIS A 76 -1.68 -7.81 2.42
CA HIS A 76 -1.93 -7.83 3.87
C HIS A 76 -2.41 -9.21 4.29
N MET A 77 -2.04 -9.62 5.51
CA MET A 77 -2.42 -10.92 6.05
C MET A 77 -3.95 -11.09 6.23
N ASN A 78 -4.66 -9.99 6.51
CA ASN A 78 -6.11 -9.97 6.68
C ASN A 78 -6.67 -8.53 6.58
N LYS A 79 -7.98 -8.39 6.74
CA LYS A 79 -8.67 -7.10 6.72
C LYS A 79 -8.19 -6.12 7.80
N VAL A 80 -7.92 -6.60 9.01
CA VAL A 80 -7.47 -5.75 10.14
C VAL A 80 -6.10 -5.14 9.83
N ALA A 81 -5.19 -5.92 9.26
CA ALA A 81 -3.88 -5.44 8.82
C ALA A 81 -3.97 -4.39 7.70
N TYR A 82 -4.92 -4.56 6.77
CA TYR A 82 -5.22 -3.56 5.75
C TYR A 82 -5.73 -2.26 6.37
N GLU A 83 -6.74 -2.30 7.24
CA GLU A 83 -7.30 -1.10 7.88
C GLU A 83 -6.27 -0.36 8.75
N ALA A 84 -5.43 -1.09 9.49
CA ALA A 84 -4.34 -0.50 10.27
C ALA A 84 -3.29 0.17 9.38
N SER A 85 -3.02 -0.38 8.19
CA SER A 85 -2.10 0.20 7.21
C SER A 85 -2.66 1.48 6.60
N VAL A 86 -3.97 1.52 6.28
CA VAL A 86 -4.64 2.72 5.76
C VAL A 86 -4.57 3.85 6.79
N ALA A 87 -4.93 3.58 8.05
CA ALA A 87 -4.88 4.59 9.10
C ALA A 87 -3.46 5.14 9.33
N PHE A 88 -2.44 4.27 9.26
CA PHE A 88 -1.04 4.70 9.34
C PHE A 88 -0.64 5.61 8.17
N ILE A 89 -1.02 5.26 6.94
CA ILE A 89 -0.74 6.08 5.75
C ILE A 89 -1.44 7.44 5.86
N GLU A 90 -2.72 7.48 6.24
CA GLU A 90 -3.46 8.74 6.42
C GLU A 90 -2.86 9.63 7.51
N THR A 91 -2.33 9.04 8.58
CA THR A 91 -1.70 9.82 9.66
C THR A 91 -0.31 10.33 9.28
N THR A 92 0.45 9.52 8.51
CA THR A 92 1.87 9.79 8.20
C THR A 92 2.05 10.64 6.94
N PHE A 93 1.23 10.36 5.93
CA PHE A 93 1.30 10.98 4.59
C PHE A 93 0.05 11.76 4.24
N GLY A 94 -1.02 11.67 5.04
CA GLY A 94 -2.21 12.48 4.84
C GLY A 94 -1.84 13.94 4.98
N CYS A 95 -2.24 14.73 4.00
CA CYS A 95 -1.92 16.14 3.99
C CYS A 95 -2.96 16.94 4.76
N SER A 96 -2.52 18.00 5.44
CA SER A 96 -3.45 18.99 5.99
C SER A 96 -4.26 19.65 4.86
N LYS A 97 -5.38 20.29 5.21
CA LYS A 97 -6.27 20.97 4.23
C LYS A 97 -5.53 21.97 3.31
N GLU A 98 -4.33 22.42 3.69
CA GLU A 98 -3.51 23.30 2.87
C GLU A 98 -2.86 22.64 1.63
N CYS A 99 -2.69 21.32 1.59
CA CYS A 99 -2.07 20.65 0.42
C CYS A 99 -3.07 20.38 -0.71
N GLN A 100 -4.37 20.31 -0.38
CA GLN A 100 -5.45 20.16 -1.36
C GLN A 100 -5.69 21.44 -2.19
N LYS A 101 -4.94 22.53 -1.93
CA LYS A 101 -5.15 23.85 -2.53
C LYS A 101 -4.63 23.99 -3.96
N TYR A 102 -3.91 22.99 -4.46
CA TYR A 102 -3.46 22.94 -5.85
C TYR A 102 -4.24 21.84 -6.57
N PRO A 103 -5.38 22.15 -7.20
CA PRO A 103 -5.96 21.25 -8.18
C PRO A 103 -4.99 21.12 -9.36
N GLU A 104 -5.02 19.92 -9.95
CA GLU A 104 -4.40 19.51 -11.21
C GLU A 104 -4.14 20.65 -12.21
#